data_AF-A0A6I5EV81-F1
#
_entry.id   AF-A0A6I5EV81-F1
#
_cell.length_a   1.000
_cell.length_b   1.000
_cell.length_c   1.000
_cell.angle_alpha   90.00
_cell.angle_beta   90.00
_cell.angle_gamma   90.00
#
_symmetry.space_group_name_H-M   'P 1'
#
loop_
_entity.id
_entity.type
_entity.pdbx_description
1 polymer ?
#
loop_
_entity_poly.entity_id
_entity_poly.type
_entity_poly.pdbx_seq_one_letter_code
_entity_poly.pdbx_strand_id
1 'polypeptide(L)'
;MPHTDTGTRDLFDRTMREHARPDGPGVRVERVGPVVRQVGGPDDWNGVVWSAPGLDAAGADAAIAAQIEHCTALGLPDFEWKLYAHDSPADLGERLRAAGFVAEEPETLLVAPARLQAGPAELPEGLSLRPVTDAAGAELMARAHERAFGTDGRRLLHQVVKRLAEAPEDFVAVMAVDGDGEPVCSGRMELYPGTGFAGLWGGGTVAAWRGRGVYRALLAYRARIAAERGYRYLQADATGMSAPILRRLGFTELGTTTPYVYRPTR
;
A
#
# COMPACT_ATOMS: atom_id res chain seq x y z
N MET A 1 12.54 6.35 -22.78
CA MET A 1 12.82 6.22 -21.33
C MET A 1 11.68 6.91 -20.59
N PRO A 2 10.97 6.26 -19.66
CA PRO A 2 9.99 6.97 -18.85
C PRO A 2 10.74 8.04 -18.04
N HIS A 3 10.40 9.30 -18.24
CA HIS A 3 10.91 10.38 -17.40
C HIS A 3 10.34 10.19 -16.00
N THR A 4 11.16 9.77 -15.04
CA THR A 4 10.80 9.80 -13.62
C THR A 4 10.54 11.26 -13.25
N ASP A 5 9.33 11.56 -12.80
CA ASP A 5 9.00 12.90 -12.31
C ASP A 5 9.69 13.12 -10.96
N THR A 6 10.93 13.63 -11.00
CA THR A 6 11.77 13.85 -9.82
C THR A 6 11.09 14.75 -8.80
N GLY A 7 10.33 15.76 -9.25
CA GLY A 7 9.59 16.65 -8.35
C GLY A 7 8.48 15.93 -7.58
N THR A 8 7.74 15.04 -8.25
CA THR A 8 6.72 14.22 -7.58
C THR A 8 7.35 13.16 -6.67
N ARG A 9 8.50 12.58 -7.04
CA ARG A 9 9.25 11.67 -6.17
C ARG A 9 9.74 12.34 -4.89
N ASP A 10 10.37 13.51 -4.99
CA ASP A 10 10.88 14.24 -3.83
C ASP A 10 9.74 14.70 -2.90
N LEU A 11 8.59 15.05 -3.48
CA LEU A 11 7.37 15.32 -2.71
C LEU A 11 6.88 14.06 -1.98
N PHE A 12 6.79 12.93 -2.69
CA PHE A 12 6.39 11.65 -2.09
C PHE A 12 7.32 11.26 -0.94
N ASP A 13 8.63 11.32 -1.16
CA ASP A 13 9.63 10.98 -0.15
C ASP A 13 9.48 11.84 1.10
N ARG A 14 9.35 13.16 0.93
CA ARG A 14 9.14 14.08 2.05
C ARG A 14 7.83 13.82 2.80
N THR A 15 6.71 13.64 2.11
CA THR A 15 5.39 13.59 2.76
C THR A 15 4.97 12.21 3.21
N MET A 16 5.25 11.17 2.41
CA MET A 16 4.81 9.80 2.65
C MET A 16 5.83 8.96 3.40
N ARG A 17 7.11 9.36 3.41
CA ARG A 17 8.18 8.57 4.04
C ARG A 17 8.81 9.31 5.22
N GLU A 18 9.48 10.44 4.98
CA GLU A 18 10.15 11.22 6.05
C GLU A 18 9.13 11.79 7.07
N HIS A 19 8.05 12.38 6.57
CA HIS A 19 6.94 12.88 7.38
C HIS A 19 5.74 11.92 7.42
N ALA A 20 6.01 10.61 7.28
CA ALA A 20 4.97 9.59 7.35
C ALA A 20 4.03 9.80 8.53
N ARG A 21 2.75 9.55 8.27
CA ARG A 21 1.67 9.51 9.26
C ARG A 21 1.32 8.05 9.52
N PRO A 22 0.73 7.72 10.68
CA PRO A 22 0.18 6.40 10.89
C PRO A 22 -0.77 6.05 9.75
N ASP A 23 -0.35 5.09 8.95
CA ASP A 23 -1.03 3.84 8.82
C ASP A 23 -2.54 3.89 9.06
N GLY A 24 -2.91 3.67 10.31
CA GLY A 24 -4.26 3.49 10.80
C GLY A 24 -4.41 3.44 12.31
N PRO A 25 -5.58 3.02 12.80
CA PRO A 25 -5.87 2.96 14.23
C PRO A 25 -4.96 1.99 14.98
N GLY A 26 -4.45 2.43 16.13
CA GLY A 26 -3.49 1.65 16.95
C GLY A 26 -2.08 1.54 16.37
N VAL A 27 -1.82 2.15 15.21
CA VAL A 27 -0.50 2.21 14.58
C VAL A 27 0.17 3.53 14.97
N ARG A 28 1.48 3.50 15.20
CA ARG A 28 2.30 4.67 15.50
C ARG A 28 3.46 4.81 14.52
N VAL A 29 3.83 6.05 14.23
CA VAL A 29 5.04 6.36 13.47
C VAL A 29 6.08 6.95 14.41
N GLU A 30 7.26 6.37 14.40
CA GLU A 30 8.38 6.76 15.25
C GLU A 30 9.55 7.24 14.37
N ARG A 31 10.17 8.35 14.78
CA ARG A 31 11.36 8.91 14.14
C ARG A 31 12.53 8.68 15.06
N VAL A 32 13.40 7.75 14.71
CA VAL A 32 14.46 7.25 15.59
C VAL A 32 15.78 7.31 14.86
N GLY A 33 16.61 8.29 15.24
CA GLY A 33 17.87 8.55 14.56
C GLY A 33 17.65 8.75 13.05
N PRO A 34 18.32 7.98 12.17
CA PRO A 34 18.21 8.15 10.73
C PRO A 34 16.98 7.48 10.11
N VAL A 35 16.13 6.79 10.87
CA VAL A 35 14.99 6.03 10.32
C VAL A 35 13.64 6.58 10.78
N VAL A 36 12.65 6.43 9.89
CA VAL A 36 11.23 6.52 10.25
C VAL A 36 10.62 5.15 10.12
N ARG A 37 10.00 4.67 11.19
CA ARG A 37 9.34 3.38 11.23
C ARG A 37 7.88 3.50 11.62
N GLN A 38 7.11 2.53 11.18
CA GLN A 38 5.74 2.30 11.60
C GLN A 38 5.68 1.05 12.47
N VAL A 39 4.92 1.13 13.57
CA VAL A 39 4.70 0.00 14.48
C VAL A 39 3.23 -0.08 14.90
N GLY A 40 2.64 -1.26 14.79
CA GLY A 40 1.26 -1.58 15.16
C GLY A 40 1.17 -2.91 15.90
N GLY A 41 0.02 -3.57 15.76
CA GLY A 41 -0.21 -4.94 16.24
C GLY A 41 0.33 -6.02 15.28
N PRO A 42 0.13 -7.30 15.60
CA PRO A 42 0.62 -8.44 14.83
C PRO A 42 -0.01 -8.55 13.43
N ASP A 43 -1.19 -7.98 13.24
CA ASP A 43 -1.91 -7.98 11.95
C ASP A 43 -1.70 -6.69 11.14
N ASP A 44 -0.99 -5.70 11.68
CA ASP A 44 -0.68 -4.43 11.01
C ASP A 44 0.63 -4.52 10.21
N TRP A 45 0.85 -3.58 9.29
CA TRP A 45 2.16 -3.46 8.64
C TRP A 45 3.14 -2.77 9.59
N ASN A 46 4.24 -3.47 9.88
CA ASN A 46 5.30 -3.02 10.75
C ASN A 46 6.58 -2.89 9.92
N GLY A 47 7.26 -1.75 9.97
CA GLY A 47 8.45 -1.60 9.17
C GLY A 47 9.07 -0.21 9.08
N VAL A 48 10.26 -0.15 8.49
CA VAL A 48 10.97 1.08 8.15
C VAL A 48 10.46 1.59 6.81
N VAL A 49 9.96 2.83 6.79
CA VAL A 49 9.43 3.50 5.59
C VAL A 49 10.39 4.55 5.02
N TRP A 50 11.37 4.98 5.83
CA TRP A 50 12.38 5.98 5.47
C TRP A 50 13.71 5.71 6.15
N SER A 51 14.79 5.95 5.42
CA SER A 51 16.15 6.13 5.94
C SER A 51 16.75 7.41 5.38
N ALA A 52 17.46 8.17 6.22
CA ALA A 52 18.02 9.46 5.85
C ALA A 52 19.04 9.33 4.70
N PRO A 53 19.06 10.26 3.72
CA PRO A 53 19.99 10.20 2.58
C PRO A 53 21.48 10.23 2.97
N GLY A 54 21.82 10.76 4.14
CA GLY A 54 23.18 10.79 4.69
C GLY A 54 23.58 9.55 5.49
N LEU A 55 22.79 8.47 5.44
CA LEU A 55 23.09 7.22 6.13
C LEU A 55 24.31 6.55 5.47
N ASP A 56 25.43 6.56 6.17
CA ASP A 56 26.63 5.85 5.75
C ASP A 56 26.56 4.35 6.07
N ALA A 57 27.56 3.60 5.63
CA ALA A 57 27.65 2.15 5.82
C ALA A 57 27.56 1.73 7.29
N ALA A 58 28.34 2.36 8.18
CA ALA A 58 28.37 1.99 9.59
C ALA A 58 27.06 2.36 10.31
N GLY A 59 26.50 3.52 9.96
CA GLY A 59 25.19 3.95 10.44
C GLY A 59 24.07 3.04 9.95
N ALA A 60 24.13 2.53 8.72
CA ALA A 60 23.17 1.58 8.19
C ALA A 60 23.17 0.28 9.00
N ASP A 61 24.35 -0.31 9.23
CA ASP A 61 24.47 -1.55 10.00
C ASP A 61 23.93 -1.38 11.44
N ALA A 62 24.26 -0.25 12.08
CA ALA A 62 23.75 0.09 13.41
C ALA A 62 22.23 0.30 13.42
N ALA A 63 21.68 0.99 12.42
CA ALA A 63 20.24 1.24 12.31
C ALA A 63 19.46 -0.06 12.09
N ILE A 64 19.98 -0.97 11.25
CA ILE A 64 19.41 -2.30 11.00
C ILE A 64 19.40 -3.12 12.29
N ALA A 65 20.53 -3.20 13.00
CA ALA A 65 20.62 -3.93 14.27
C ALA A 65 19.62 -3.40 15.31
N ALA A 66 19.51 -2.06 15.43
CA ALA A 66 18.56 -1.44 16.35
C ALA A 66 17.09 -1.73 15.99
N GLN A 67 16.75 -1.89 14.71
CA GLN A 67 15.39 -2.25 14.30
C GLN A 67 15.08 -3.72 14.60
N ILE A 68 16.04 -4.62 14.36
CA ILE A 68 15.90 -6.03 14.75
C ILE A 68 15.65 -6.13 16.26
N GLU A 69 16.50 -5.51 17.09
CA GLU A 69 16.34 -5.51 18.55
C GLU A 69 14.97 -4.97 18.97
N HIS A 70 14.56 -3.82 18.42
CA HIS A 70 13.30 -3.19 18.76
C HIS A 70 12.09 -4.06 18.41
N CYS A 71 12.02 -4.56 17.17
CA CYS A 71 10.89 -5.35 16.71
C CYS A 71 10.83 -6.73 17.38
N THR A 72 11.98 -7.35 17.68
CA THR A 72 12.04 -8.58 18.46
C THR A 72 11.58 -8.35 19.91
N ALA A 73 11.97 -7.25 20.55
CA ALA A 73 11.54 -6.92 21.91
C ALA A 73 10.01 -6.69 22.02
N LEU A 74 9.38 -6.23 20.94
CA LEU A 74 7.92 -6.08 20.84
C LEU A 74 7.18 -7.39 20.52
N GLY A 75 7.90 -8.47 20.23
CA GLY A 75 7.29 -9.75 19.86
C GLY A 75 6.55 -9.73 18.52
N LEU A 76 6.93 -8.83 17.60
CA LEU A 76 6.32 -8.77 16.28
C LEU A 76 6.64 -10.06 15.49
N PRO A 77 5.68 -10.64 14.76
CA PRO A 77 5.90 -11.88 14.00
C PRO A 77 6.86 -11.67 12.82
N ASP A 78 6.80 -10.48 12.23
CA ASP A 78 7.70 -10.00 11.19
C ASP A 78 7.70 -8.47 11.16
N PHE A 79 8.69 -7.90 10.45
CA PHE A 79 8.68 -6.50 10.05
C PHE A 79 9.46 -6.31 8.75
N GLU A 80 9.13 -5.25 8.02
CA GLU A 80 9.72 -4.94 6.72
C GLU A 80 10.69 -3.76 6.82
N TRP A 81 11.80 -3.80 6.09
CA TRP A 81 12.49 -2.61 5.61
C TRP A 81 12.09 -2.38 4.16
N LYS A 82 11.27 -1.34 3.92
CA LYS A 82 10.84 -0.99 2.57
C LYS A 82 11.95 -0.20 1.88
N LEU A 83 12.80 -0.91 1.14
CA LEU A 83 13.95 -0.29 0.47
C LEU A 83 13.53 0.32 -0.86
N TYR A 84 13.82 1.60 -1.08
CA TYR A 84 13.65 2.24 -2.38
C TYR A 84 14.98 2.20 -3.14
N ALA A 85 14.93 2.00 -4.46
CA ALA A 85 16.13 1.90 -5.29
C ALA A 85 17.03 3.15 -5.26
N HIS A 86 16.49 4.30 -4.82
CA HIS A 86 17.21 5.55 -4.65
C HIS A 86 17.63 5.84 -3.20
N ASP A 87 17.44 4.90 -2.28
CA ASP A 87 17.91 5.03 -0.91
C ASP A 87 19.44 4.86 -0.82
N SER A 88 20.00 5.43 0.24
CA SER A 88 21.42 5.31 0.59
C SER A 88 21.59 4.52 1.90
N PRO A 89 22.72 3.80 2.07
CA PRO A 89 23.78 3.61 1.08
C PRO A 89 23.34 2.68 -0.07
N ALA A 90 24.03 2.72 -1.21
CA ALA A 90 23.66 1.94 -2.39
C ALA A 90 23.70 0.41 -2.16
N ASP A 91 24.46 -0.05 -1.17
CA ASP A 91 24.58 -1.46 -0.75
C ASP A 91 23.62 -1.82 0.40
N LEU A 92 22.66 -0.95 0.76
CA LEU A 92 21.73 -1.17 1.88
C LEU A 92 20.97 -2.51 1.78
N GLY A 93 20.58 -2.91 0.56
CA GLY A 93 19.94 -4.20 0.33
C GLY A 93 20.84 -5.41 0.60
N GLU A 94 22.15 -5.30 0.38
CA GLU A 94 23.12 -6.36 0.72
C GLU A 94 23.31 -6.45 2.24
N ARG A 95 23.35 -5.31 2.92
CA ARG A 95 23.43 -5.21 4.38
C ARG A 95 22.21 -5.81 5.07
N LEU A 96 21.02 -5.50 4.57
CA LEU A 96 19.76 -6.09 5.06
C LEU A 96 19.81 -7.62 4.96
N ARG A 97 20.26 -8.18 3.83
CA ARG A 97 20.42 -9.64 3.68
C ARG A 97 21.45 -10.22 4.65
N ALA A 98 22.59 -9.56 4.80
CA ALA A 98 23.63 -9.98 5.76
C ALA A 98 23.13 -10.01 7.20
N ALA A 99 22.17 -9.13 7.55
CA ALA A 99 21.51 -9.08 8.85
C ALA A 99 20.33 -10.06 9.00
N GLY A 100 20.05 -10.89 7.99
CA GLY A 100 19.01 -11.93 8.04
C GLY A 100 17.65 -11.53 7.46
N PHE A 101 17.53 -10.37 6.83
CA PHE A 101 16.31 -10.03 6.08
C PHE A 101 16.24 -10.85 4.78
N VAL A 102 15.02 -11.24 4.40
CA VAL A 102 14.73 -11.91 3.13
C VAL A 102 14.11 -10.89 2.18
N ALA A 103 14.70 -10.70 1.00
CA ALA A 103 14.11 -9.87 -0.04
C ALA A 103 12.89 -10.59 -0.65
N GLU A 104 11.76 -9.91 -0.72
CA GLU A 104 10.59 -10.33 -1.49
C GLU A 104 10.65 -9.76 -2.92
N GLU A 105 9.62 -10.02 -3.72
CA GLU A 105 9.56 -9.56 -5.10
C GLU A 105 9.55 -8.02 -5.19
N PRO A 106 10.37 -7.41 -6.08
CA PRO A 106 10.35 -5.97 -6.27
C PRO A 106 9.00 -5.44 -6.77
N GLU A 107 8.67 -4.23 -6.35
CA GLU A 107 7.44 -3.53 -6.72
C GLU A 107 7.78 -2.21 -7.42
N THR A 108 6.86 -1.69 -8.20
CA THR A 108 6.98 -0.38 -8.85
C THR A 108 6.12 0.63 -8.10
N LEU A 109 6.73 1.69 -7.57
CA LEU A 109 5.99 2.83 -7.02
C LEU A 109 5.37 3.63 -8.17
N LEU A 110 4.05 3.61 -8.24
CA LEU A 110 3.27 4.26 -9.29
C LEU A 110 2.36 5.34 -8.70
N VAL A 111 2.30 6.49 -9.36
CA VAL A 111 1.42 7.60 -8.99
C VAL A 111 0.61 8.12 -10.17
N ALA A 112 -0.58 8.63 -9.90
CA ALA A 112 -1.40 9.34 -10.89
C ALA A 112 -2.14 10.51 -10.24
N PRO A 113 -2.31 11.66 -10.93
CA PRO A 113 -3.17 12.72 -10.43
C PRO A 113 -4.62 12.20 -10.26
N ALA A 114 -5.19 12.30 -9.06
CA ALA A 114 -6.49 11.72 -8.74
C ALA A 114 -7.60 12.21 -9.68
N ARG A 115 -7.61 13.52 -9.98
CA ARG A 115 -8.57 14.13 -10.91
C ARG A 115 -8.56 13.54 -12.32
N LEU A 116 -7.40 13.07 -12.80
CA LEU A 116 -7.28 12.49 -14.15
C LEU A 116 -7.78 11.03 -14.18
N GLN A 117 -7.88 10.41 -13.01
CA GLN A 117 -8.38 9.05 -12.85
C GLN A 117 -9.88 9.02 -12.50
N ALA A 118 -10.47 10.17 -12.16
CA ALA A 118 -11.87 10.33 -11.75
C ALA A 118 -12.88 10.37 -12.91
N GLY A 119 -12.61 9.64 -14.01
CA GLY A 119 -13.53 9.51 -15.13
C GLY A 119 -14.79 8.69 -14.79
N PRO A 120 -15.69 8.46 -15.76
CA PRO A 120 -16.87 7.62 -15.55
C PRO A 120 -16.50 6.21 -15.07
N ALA A 121 -17.15 5.75 -14.00
CA ALA A 121 -17.00 4.40 -13.47
C ALA A 121 -17.96 3.43 -14.19
N GLU A 122 -17.79 3.27 -15.50
CA GLU A 122 -18.63 2.40 -16.32
C GLU A 122 -18.36 0.93 -16.00
N LEU A 123 -19.41 0.24 -15.57
CA LEU A 123 -19.41 -1.19 -15.32
C LEU A 123 -20.11 -1.95 -16.45
N PRO A 124 -19.71 -3.21 -16.72
CA PRO A 124 -20.52 -4.16 -17.47
C PRO A 124 -21.95 -4.24 -16.93
N GLU A 125 -22.90 -4.50 -17.83
CA GLU A 125 -24.29 -4.76 -17.46
C GLU A 125 -24.38 -5.90 -16.43
N GLY A 126 -25.28 -5.75 -15.46
CA GLY A 126 -25.47 -6.70 -14.36
C GLY A 126 -24.44 -6.57 -13.22
N LEU A 127 -23.49 -5.64 -13.30
CA LEU A 127 -22.59 -5.32 -12.19
C LEU A 127 -22.97 -4.00 -11.51
N SER A 128 -22.72 -3.91 -10.20
CA SER A 128 -22.83 -2.66 -9.44
C SER A 128 -21.64 -2.45 -8.50
N LEU A 129 -21.24 -1.19 -8.30
CA LEU A 129 -20.26 -0.81 -7.28
C LEU A 129 -20.99 -0.61 -5.94
N ARG A 130 -20.46 -1.24 -4.88
CA ARG A 130 -20.95 -1.12 -3.51
C ARG A 130 -19.83 -0.65 -2.59
N PRO A 131 -20.01 0.48 -1.88
CA PRO A 131 -19.15 0.83 -0.75
C PRO A 131 -19.21 -0.27 0.31
N VAL A 132 -18.09 -0.49 0.99
CA VAL A 132 -17.99 -1.40 2.14
C VAL A 132 -17.99 -0.54 3.39
N THR A 133 -19.06 -0.61 4.17
CA THR A 133 -19.31 0.28 5.31
C THR A 133 -19.55 -0.46 6.63
N ASP A 134 -19.62 -1.79 6.60
CA ASP A 134 -19.86 -2.64 7.76
C ASP A 134 -19.10 -3.97 7.65
N ALA A 135 -19.23 -4.81 8.68
CA ALA A 135 -18.58 -6.11 8.76
C ALA A 135 -19.05 -7.09 7.67
N ALA A 136 -20.35 -7.09 7.33
CA ALA A 136 -20.88 -7.97 6.28
C ALA A 136 -20.31 -7.61 4.90
N GLY A 137 -20.18 -6.32 4.60
CA GLY A 137 -19.48 -5.83 3.42
C GLY A 137 -18.00 -6.19 3.43
N ALA A 138 -17.35 -6.15 4.60
CA ALA A 138 -15.95 -6.53 4.75
C ALA A 138 -15.73 -8.04 4.48
N GLU A 139 -16.67 -8.89 4.90
CA GLU A 139 -16.65 -10.33 4.59
C GLU A 139 -16.76 -10.57 3.08
N LEU A 140 -17.67 -9.88 2.39
CA LEU A 140 -17.79 -9.96 0.92
C LEU A 140 -16.52 -9.45 0.21
N MET A 141 -15.94 -8.36 0.71
CA MET A 141 -14.68 -7.83 0.19
C MET A 141 -13.52 -8.83 0.34
N ALA A 142 -13.41 -9.48 1.51
CA ALA A 142 -12.41 -10.52 1.77
C ALA A 142 -12.61 -11.73 0.86
N ARG A 143 -13.85 -12.15 0.63
CA ARG A 143 -14.18 -13.23 -0.32
C ARG A 143 -13.79 -12.88 -1.76
N ALA A 144 -14.03 -11.65 -2.22
CA ALA A 144 -13.54 -11.23 -3.54
C ALA A 144 -12.00 -11.24 -3.62
N HIS A 145 -11.32 -10.84 -2.55
CA HIS A 145 -9.86 -10.89 -2.46
C HIS A 145 -9.35 -12.33 -2.57
N GLU A 146 -9.88 -13.26 -1.77
CA GLU A 146 -9.55 -14.69 -1.81
C GLU A 146 -9.73 -15.27 -3.21
N ARG A 147 -10.85 -14.96 -3.86
CA ARG A 147 -11.13 -15.44 -5.23
C ARG A 147 -10.23 -14.81 -6.30
N ALA A 148 -9.72 -13.60 -6.06
CA ALA A 148 -8.85 -12.90 -7.00
C ALA A 148 -7.38 -13.31 -6.89
N PHE A 149 -6.91 -13.61 -5.68
CA PHE A 149 -5.49 -13.83 -5.36
C PHE A 149 -5.18 -15.26 -4.89
N GLY A 150 -6.16 -16.04 -4.47
CA GLY A 150 -5.95 -17.40 -3.94
C GLY A 150 -5.33 -17.43 -2.54
N THR A 151 -5.42 -16.33 -1.79
CA THR A 151 -4.81 -16.15 -0.45
C THR A 151 -5.87 -15.93 0.61
N ASP A 152 -5.59 -16.32 1.86
CA ASP A 152 -6.48 -16.14 3.02
C ASP A 152 -6.87 -14.66 3.26
N GLY A 153 -8.17 -14.38 3.32
CA GLY A 153 -8.73 -13.04 3.47
C GLY A 153 -8.88 -12.56 4.92
N ARG A 154 -8.61 -13.41 5.93
CA ARG A 154 -8.86 -13.07 7.35
C ARG A 154 -8.15 -11.81 7.82
N ARG A 155 -6.87 -11.64 7.44
CA ARG A 155 -6.11 -10.42 7.79
C ARG A 155 -6.74 -9.17 7.18
N LEU A 156 -7.17 -9.25 5.91
CA LEU A 156 -7.86 -8.14 5.25
C LEU A 156 -9.20 -7.82 5.94
N LEU A 157 -10.00 -8.85 6.24
CA LEU A 157 -11.26 -8.69 6.95
C LEU A 157 -11.06 -7.96 8.29
N HIS A 158 -10.10 -8.43 9.10
CA HIS A 158 -9.79 -7.81 10.39
C HIS A 158 -9.40 -6.33 10.23
N GLN A 159 -8.49 -6.04 9.29
CA GLN A 159 -8.04 -4.67 9.00
C GLN A 159 -9.20 -3.77 8.56
N VAL A 160 -10.04 -4.23 7.63
CA VAL A 160 -11.18 -3.45 7.12
C VAL A 160 -12.19 -3.17 8.23
N VAL A 161 -12.56 -4.16 9.04
CA VAL A 161 -13.49 -3.99 10.16
C VAL A 161 -12.96 -2.98 11.18
N LYS A 162 -11.69 -3.12 11.57
CA LYS A 162 -11.03 -2.19 12.50
C LYS A 162 -11.04 -0.75 11.96
N ARG A 163 -10.74 -0.57 10.67
CA ARG A 163 -10.78 0.75 10.01
C ARG A 163 -12.15 1.38 10.02
N LEU A 164 -13.18 0.61 9.67
CA LEU A 164 -14.55 1.11 9.64
C LEU A 164 -15.06 1.51 11.03
N ALA A 165 -14.59 0.84 12.08
CA ALA A 165 -14.97 1.13 13.46
C ALA A 165 -14.25 2.37 14.03
N GLU A 166 -12.96 2.54 13.72
CA GLU A 166 -12.11 3.49 14.45
C GLU A 166 -11.68 4.74 13.64
N ALA A 167 -11.63 4.67 12.31
CA ALA A 167 -11.26 5.81 11.45
C ALA A 167 -11.91 5.74 10.06
N PRO A 168 -13.26 5.70 9.96
CA PRO A 168 -13.98 5.57 8.68
C PRO A 168 -13.79 6.76 7.73
N GLU A 169 -13.40 7.94 8.23
CA GLU A 169 -13.16 9.15 7.45
C GLU A 169 -11.87 9.08 6.61
N ASP A 170 -10.87 8.34 7.10
CA ASP A 170 -9.55 8.19 6.47
C ASP A 170 -9.44 6.91 5.63
N PHE A 171 -10.58 6.25 5.39
CA PHE A 171 -10.63 4.95 4.76
C PHE A 171 -11.78 4.85 3.74
N VAL A 172 -11.51 4.19 2.62
CA VAL A 172 -12.51 3.88 1.60
C VAL A 172 -12.33 2.44 1.16
N ALA A 173 -13.36 1.62 1.33
CA ALA A 173 -13.40 0.28 0.77
C ALA A 173 -14.59 0.16 -0.19
N VAL A 174 -14.36 -0.52 -1.31
CA VAL A 174 -15.36 -0.69 -2.37
C VAL A 174 -15.22 -2.05 -3.02
N MET A 175 -16.35 -2.61 -3.45
CA MET A 175 -16.42 -3.83 -4.23
C MET A 175 -17.32 -3.65 -5.45
N ALA A 176 -17.07 -4.42 -6.49
CA ALA A 176 -18.03 -4.67 -7.55
C ALA A 176 -18.70 -6.02 -7.32
N VAL A 177 -20.01 -6.09 -7.50
CA VAL A 177 -20.81 -7.32 -7.35
C VAL A 177 -21.65 -7.57 -8.59
N ASP A 178 -22.04 -8.82 -8.82
CA ASP A 178 -23.05 -9.16 -9.82
C ASP A 178 -24.49 -9.06 -9.30
N GLY A 179 -25.45 -9.41 -10.16
CA GLY A 179 -26.89 -9.33 -9.88
C GLY A 179 -27.37 -10.24 -8.74
N ASP A 180 -26.63 -11.30 -8.43
CA ASP A 180 -26.92 -12.20 -7.30
C ASP A 180 -26.24 -11.72 -6.01
N GLY A 181 -25.49 -10.61 -6.10
CA GLY A 181 -24.77 -10.01 -4.98
C GLY A 181 -23.39 -10.63 -4.74
N GLU A 182 -22.90 -11.48 -5.64
CA GLU A 182 -21.60 -12.14 -5.54
C GLU A 182 -20.46 -11.14 -5.81
N PRO A 183 -19.44 -11.04 -4.95
CA PRO A 183 -18.40 -10.03 -5.09
C PRO A 183 -17.31 -10.47 -6.08
N VAL A 184 -17.10 -9.69 -7.15
CA VAL A 184 -16.26 -10.03 -8.30
C VAL A 184 -14.97 -9.20 -8.40
N CYS A 185 -14.91 -8.09 -7.68
CA CYS A 185 -13.74 -7.23 -7.57
C CYS A 185 -13.81 -6.47 -6.26
N SER A 186 -12.68 -6.25 -5.59
CA SER A 186 -12.62 -5.40 -4.41
C SER A 186 -11.30 -4.66 -4.31
N GLY A 187 -11.26 -3.62 -3.50
CA GLY A 187 -10.06 -2.84 -3.20
C GLY A 187 -10.33 -1.78 -2.15
N ARG A 188 -9.28 -1.38 -1.44
CA ARG A 188 -9.32 -0.30 -0.46
C ARG A 188 -8.49 0.90 -0.90
N MET A 189 -8.71 2.02 -0.23
CA MET A 189 -7.93 3.24 -0.35
C MET A 189 -7.79 3.90 1.01
N GLU A 190 -6.54 4.25 1.31
CA GLU A 190 -6.09 4.81 2.56
C GLU A 190 -5.82 6.28 2.30
N LEU A 191 -6.44 7.11 3.11
CA LEU A 191 -6.34 8.54 3.00
C LEU A 191 -5.36 9.01 4.08
N TYR A 192 -4.38 9.81 3.67
CA TYR A 192 -3.35 10.31 4.57
C TYR A 192 -3.50 11.83 4.68
N PRO A 193 -4.31 12.35 5.63
CA PRO A 193 -4.59 13.78 5.73
C PRO A 193 -3.34 14.65 5.72
N GLY A 194 -3.36 15.70 4.90
CA GLY A 194 -2.27 16.66 4.78
C GLY A 194 -1.08 16.23 3.90
N THR A 195 -1.05 15.00 3.40
CA THR A 195 0.04 14.54 2.50
C THR A 195 -0.23 14.85 1.02
N GLY A 196 -1.51 14.95 0.65
CA GLY A 196 -1.93 15.05 -0.75
C GLY A 196 -1.91 13.73 -1.53
N PHE A 197 -1.56 12.61 -0.90
CA PHE A 197 -1.58 11.26 -1.48
C PHE A 197 -2.67 10.40 -0.85
N ALA A 198 -3.29 9.56 -1.67
CA ALA A 198 -4.16 8.47 -1.24
C ALA A 198 -3.59 7.14 -1.76
N GLY A 199 -3.41 6.15 -0.87
CA GLY A 199 -2.85 4.84 -1.19
C GLY A 199 -3.90 3.88 -1.69
N LEU A 200 -3.63 3.14 -2.76
CA LEU A 200 -4.53 2.13 -3.31
C LEU A 200 -4.00 0.73 -2.96
N TRP A 201 -4.73 -0.03 -2.13
CA TRP A 201 -4.31 -1.38 -1.73
C TRP A 201 -5.35 -2.45 -2.01
N GLY A 202 -4.88 -3.71 -2.09
CA GLY A 202 -5.73 -4.91 -2.16
C GLY A 202 -6.64 -5.01 -3.39
N GLY A 203 -6.38 -4.21 -4.43
CA GLY A 203 -7.21 -4.15 -5.63
C GLY A 203 -7.11 -5.40 -6.50
N GLY A 204 -8.15 -6.23 -6.53
CA GLY A 204 -8.17 -7.49 -7.27
C GLY A 204 -9.50 -7.75 -7.98
N THR A 205 -9.44 -8.37 -9.15
CA THR A 205 -10.61 -8.84 -9.91
C THR A 205 -10.53 -10.35 -10.10
N VAL A 206 -11.64 -11.03 -9.79
CA VAL A 206 -11.81 -12.48 -9.99
C VAL A 206 -11.54 -12.84 -11.45
N ALA A 207 -10.83 -13.94 -11.68
CA ALA A 207 -10.29 -14.30 -13.00
C ALA A 207 -11.33 -14.24 -14.15
N ALA A 208 -12.53 -14.77 -13.93
CA ALA A 208 -13.62 -14.78 -14.94
C ALA A 208 -14.11 -13.38 -15.36
N TRP A 209 -13.88 -12.37 -14.53
CA TRP A 209 -14.32 -10.98 -14.73
C TRP A 209 -13.20 -10.04 -15.21
N ARG A 210 -11.97 -10.56 -15.37
CA ARG A 210 -10.83 -9.78 -15.89
C ARG A 210 -11.05 -9.40 -17.36
N GLY A 211 -10.44 -8.28 -17.76
CA GLY A 211 -10.56 -7.76 -19.13
C GLY A 211 -11.90 -7.08 -19.46
N ARG A 212 -12.85 -7.04 -18.52
CA ARG A 212 -14.18 -6.44 -18.73
C ARG A 212 -14.33 -5.01 -18.19
N GLY A 213 -13.23 -4.35 -17.82
CA GLY A 213 -13.26 -2.98 -17.29
C GLY A 213 -13.61 -2.83 -15.81
N VAL A 214 -13.94 -3.91 -15.08
CA VAL A 214 -14.34 -3.85 -13.66
C VAL A 214 -13.32 -3.15 -12.76
N TYR A 215 -12.03 -3.50 -12.87
CA TYR A 215 -10.97 -2.84 -12.10
C TYR A 215 -10.85 -1.34 -12.42
N ARG A 216 -11.05 -0.96 -13.69
CA ARG A 216 -11.00 0.44 -14.11
C ARG A 216 -12.15 1.23 -13.48
N ALA A 217 -13.36 0.66 -13.42
CA ALA A 217 -14.49 1.29 -12.73
C ALA A 217 -14.22 1.46 -11.23
N LEU A 218 -13.65 0.43 -10.58
CA LEU A 218 -13.27 0.47 -9.16
C LEU A 218 -12.19 1.54 -8.88
N LEU A 219 -11.21 1.67 -9.77
CA LEU A 219 -10.20 2.72 -9.71
C LEU A 219 -10.83 4.10 -9.87
N ALA A 220 -11.67 4.30 -10.90
CA ALA A 220 -12.32 5.58 -11.16
C ALA A 220 -13.21 6.04 -10.00
N TYR A 221 -13.93 5.11 -9.38
CA TYR A 221 -14.71 5.36 -8.18
C TYR A 221 -13.86 5.90 -7.02
N ARG A 222 -12.75 5.22 -6.70
CA ARG A 222 -11.82 5.64 -5.63
C ARG A 222 -11.13 6.96 -5.97
N ALA A 223 -10.74 7.15 -7.23
CA ALA A 223 -10.14 8.38 -7.74
C ALA A 223 -11.04 9.59 -7.56
N ARG A 224 -12.34 9.44 -7.85
CA ARG A 224 -13.34 10.49 -7.64
C ARG A 224 -13.44 10.89 -6.17
N ILE A 225 -13.51 9.92 -5.26
CA ILE A 225 -13.53 10.20 -3.82
C ILE A 225 -12.25 10.92 -3.38
N ALA A 226 -11.07 10.45 -3.83
CA ALA A 226 -9.80 11.11 -3.52
C ALA A 226 -9.79 12.57 -4.01
N ALA A 227 -10.22 12.82 -5.25
CA ALA A 227 -10.28 14.16 -5.83
C ALA A 227 -11.29 15.07 -5.09
N GLU A 228 -12.49 14.56 -4.79
CA GLU A 228 -13.53 15.28 -4.02
C GLU A 228 -13.04 15.63 -2.60
N ARG A 229 -12.23 14.77 -1.99
CA ARG A 229 -11.60 14.99 -0.67
C ARG A 229 -10.28 15.77 -0.74
N GLY A 230 -9.90 16.31 -1.90
CA GLY A 230 -8.73 17.18 -2.05
C GLY A 230 -7.38 16.46 -2.15
N TYR A 231 -7.35 15.14 -2.28
CA TYR A 231 -6.12 14.39 -2.52
C TYR A 231 -5.65 14.61 -3.95
N ARG A 232 -4.38 15.01 -4.10
CA ARG A 232 -3.78 15.35 -5.39
C ARG A 232 -3.40 14.11 -6.19
N TYR A 233 -2.86 13.10 -5.52
CA TYR A 233 -2.30 11.91 -6.13
C TYR A 233 -2.93 10.64 -5.56
N LEU A 234 -3.13 9.66 -6.43
CA LEU A 234 -3.25 8.26 -6.07
C LEU A 234 -1.85 7.64 -6.13
N GLN A 235 -1.53 6.77 -5.18
CA GLN A 235 -0.29 5.99 -5.17
C GLN A 235 -0.58 4.50 -5.01
N ALA A 236 0.26 3.66 -5.60
CA ALA A 236 0.26 2.22 -5.38
C ALA A 236 1.69 1.67 -5.50
N ASP A 237 2.02 0.70 -4.66
CA ASP A 237 3.11 -0.23 -4.95
C ASP A 237 2.55 -1.36 -5.82
N ALA A 238 3.11 -1.49 -7.02
CA ALA A 238 2.58 -2.37 -8.04
C ALA A 238 3.54 -3.52 -8.33
N THR A 239 3.05 -4.75 -8.15
CA THR A 239 3.79 -5.95 -8.57
C THR A 239 4.02 -5.96 -10.08
N GLY A 240 4.89 -6.86 -10.56
CA GLY A 240 5.11 -7.05 -12.00
C GLY A 240 3.83 -7.34 -12.80
N MET A 241 2.78 -7.86 -12.15
CA MET A 241 1.48 -8.11 -12.76
C MET A 241 0.63 -6.84 -12.89
N SER A 242 0.58 -5.99 -11.85
CA SER A 242 -0.28 -4.80 -11.83
C SER A 242 0.38 -3.57 -12.45
N ALA A 243 1.71 -3.46 -12.41
CA ALA A 243 2.43 -2.30 -12.92
C ALA A 243 2.15 -2.01 -14.42
N PRO A 244 2.15 -2.99 -15.34
CA PRO A 244 1.79 -2.74 -16.75
C PRO A 244 0.34 -2.29 -16.93
N ILE A 245 -0.57 -2.70 -16.06
CA ILE A 245 -1.98 -2.30 -16.10
C ILE A 245 -2.11 -0.83 -15.68
N LEU A 246 -1.51 -0.46 -14.54
CA LEU A 246 -1.56 0.89 -14.01
C LEU A 246 -0.84 1.90 -14.93
N ARG A 247 0.29 1.53 -15.55
CA ARG A 247 0.95 2.38 -16.58
C ARG A 247 0.02 2.66 -17.76
N ARG A 248 -0.73 1.67 -18.26
CA ARG A 248 -1.73 1.88 -19.33
C ARG A 248 -2.91 2.75 -18.89
N LEU A 249 -3.19 2.82 -17.59
CA LEU A 249 -4.19 3.70 -16.99
C LEU A 249 -3.63 5.11 -16.71
N GLY A 250 -2.39 5.40 -17.11
CA GLY A 250 -1.78 6.73 -16.98
C GLY A 250 -1.05 6.97 -15.65
N PHE A 251 -0.73 5.90 -14.91
CA PHE A 251 0.17 6.03 -13.76
C PHE A 251 1.62 6.19 -14.23
N THR A 252 2.34 7.09 -13.56
CA THR A 252 3.75 7.38 -13.77
C THR A 252 4.58 6.70 -12.68
N GLU A 253 5.73 6.19 -13.07
CA GLU A 253 6.68 5.52 -12.18
C GLU A 253 7.58 6.53 -11.47
N LEU A 254 7.68 6.38 -10.15
CA LEU A 254 8.61 7.15 -9.32
C LEU A 254 9.87 6.36 -8.96
N GLY A 255 9.80 5.03 -8.97
CA GLY A 255 10.94 4.16 -8.70
C GLY A 255 10.54 2.72 -8.39
N THR A 256 11.53 1.92 -8.03
CA THR A 256 11.35 0.53 -7.60
C THR A 256 11.50 0.45 -6.08
N THR A 257 10.68 -0.39 -5.45
CA THR A 257 10.82 -0.77 -4.05
C THR A 257 11.13 -2.26 -3.96
N THR A 258 11.80 -2.67 -2.89
CA THR A 258 12.00 -4.08 -2.56
C THR A 258 11.68 -4.26 -1.09
N PRO A 259 10.65 -5.05 -0.74
CA PRO A 259 10.39 -5.42 0.64
C PRO A 259 11.51 -6.33 1.13
N TYR A 260 12.22 -5.91 2.18
CA TYR A 260 13.13 -6.80 2.92
C TYR A 260 12.43 -7.17 4.21
N VAL A 261 12.06 -8.44 4.39
CA VAL A 261 11.29 -8.88 5.56
C VAL A 261 12.18 -9.65 6.52
N TYR A 262 12.17 -9.24 7.79
CA TYR A 262 12.81 -9.97 8.88
C TYR A 262 11.76 -10.72 9.68
N ARG A 263 12.01 -12.00 9.92
CA ARG A 263 11.16 -12.86 10.76
C ARG A 263 12.01 -13.33 11.94
N PRO A 264 11.76 -12.87 13.18
CA PRO A 264 12.50 -13.33 14.33
C PRO A 264 12.44 -14.86 14.43
N THR A 265 13.59 -15.51 14.55
CA THR A 265 13.65 -16.93 14.91
C THR A 265 13.10 -17.07 16.32
N ARG A 266 12.07 -17.91 16.48
CA ARG A 266 11.50 -18.27 17.78
C ARG A 266 12.53 -18.93 18.69
#